data_AF-A0A953EEU0-F1
#
_entry.id   AF-A0A953EEU0-F1
#
_cell.length_a   1.000
_cell.length_b   1.000
_cell.length_c   1.000
_cell.angle_alpha   90.00
_cell.angle_beta   90.00
_cell.angle_gamma   90.00
#
_symmetry.space_group_name_H-M   'P 1'
#
loop_
_entity.id
_entity.type
_entity.pdbx_description
1 polymer ?
#
loop_
_entity_poly.entity_id
_entity_poly.type
_entity_poly.pdbx_seq_one_letter_code
_entity_poly.pdbx_strand_id
1 'polypeptide(L)'
;MSEAVSRKPHQALDRLVRMQLKKWPQRPPGVVASPKQPGTWLRGRPGDPSVAAHPFLKLPGASRLRTLPDGLWLHFSPSASDPYVDILCIEACSSLSNLLDKRSRFAPSTSSLLAFCPVPWLLAPVQPGDPTPRWRLIRMLKEEPTQPLVLPVRDVRVVFGLKSRHYEGFARSQVPQAHEYFCPMEALIAERSHEDPDMRALISRASAAANFMRLP
;
A
#
# COMPACT_ATOMS: atom_id res chain seq x y z
N MET A 1 -25.97 22.25 16.36
CA MET A 1 -25.40 22.78 15.11
C MET A 1 -23.94 23.16 15.34
N SER A 2 -22.96 22.32 14.97
CA SER A 2 -21.60 22.71 14.56
C SER A 2 -20.75 21.47 14.23
N GLU A 3 -21.02 20.81 13.10
CA GLU A 3 -20.15 19.75 12.53
C GLU A 3 -19.48 20.18 11.21
N ALA A 4 -19.78 21.38 10.73
CA ALA A 4 -19.42 21.83 9.38
C ALA A 4 -17.99 22.41 9.25
N VAL A 5 -17.32 22.75 10.36
CA VAL A 5 -16.07 23.53 10.30
C VAL A 5 -14.79 22.67 10.24
N SER A 6 -14.85 21.38 10.62
CA SER A 6 -13.65 20.52 10.73
C SER A 6 -13.33 19.68 9.48
N ARG A 7 -14.24 19.55 8.50
CA ARG A 7 -14.05 18.64 7.34
C ARG A 7 -13.03 19.11 6.30
N LYS A 8 -12.83 20.43 6.13
CA LYS A 8 -11.99 21.01 5.08
C LYS A 8 -10.48 20.64 5.17
N PRO A 9 -9.81 20.73 6.34
CA PRO A 9 -8.38 20.43 6.43
C PRO A 9 -8.05 18.94 6.25
N HIS A 10 -8.95 18.04 6.63
CA HIS A 10 -8.75 16.59 6.45
C HIS A 10 -8.80 16.18 4.98
N GLN A 11 -9.80 16.66 4.23
CA GLN A 11 -9.92 16.40 2.79
C GLN A 11 -8.74 16.97 1.99
N ALA A 12 -8.22 18.12 2.41
CA ALA A 12 -7.02 18.70 1.81
C ALA A 12 -5.78 17.80 2.02
N LEU A 13 -5.62 17.23 3.22
CA LEU A 13 -4.50 16.36 3.54
C LEU A 13 -4.56 15.02 2.80
N ASP A 14 -5.72 14.35 2.77
CA ASP A 14 -5.90 13.08 2.07
C ASP A 14 -5.62 13.24 0.56
N ARG A 15 -6.07 14.35 -0.01
CA ARG A 15 -5.79 14.71 -1.40
C ARG A 15 -4.30 14.92 -1.63
N LEU A 16 -3.63 15.66 -0.74
CA LEU A 16 -2.20 15.94 -0.85
C LEU A 16 -1.36 14.66 -0.75
N VAL A 17 -1.69 13.77 0.19
CA VAL A 17 -1.04 12.45 0.32
C VAL A 17 -1.19 11.66 -0.96
N ARG A 18 -2.42 11.52 -1.48
CA ARG A 18 -2.68 10.81 -2.75
C ARG A 18 -1.95 11.46 -3.92
N MET A 19 -1.83 12.79 -3.95
CA MET A 19 -1.06 13.50 -4.98
C MET A 19 0.43 13.14 -4.93
N GLN A 20 1.05 13.09 -3.76
CA GLN A 20 2.47 12.72 -3.67
C GLN A 20 2.68 11.23 -3.92
N LEU A 21 1.81 10.35 -3.41
CA LEU A 21 1.90 8.91 -3.65
C LEU A 21 1.70 8.54 -5.13
N LYS A 22 1.03 9.38 -5.94
CA LYS A 22 0.98 9.22 -7.40
C LYS A 22 2.34 9.42 -8.09
N LYS A 23 3.26 10.15 -7.46
CA LYS A 23 4.64 10.33 -7.98
C LYS A 23 5.55 9.16 -7.64
N TRP A 24 5.18 8.34 -6.64
CA TRP A 24 5.98 7.19 -6.24
C TRP A 24 6.02 6.13 -7.35
N PRO A 25 7.15 5.43 -7.55
CA PRO A 25 7.30 4.44 -8.61
C PRO A 25 6.40 3.19 -8.43
N GLN A 26 6.30 2.37 -9.49
CA GLN A 26 5.57 1.10 -9.48
C GLN A 26 6.10 0.11 -8.45
N ARG A 27 7.43 0.05 -8.31
CA ARG A 27 8.10 -0.59 -7.19
C ARG A 27 8.23 0.43 -6.05
N PRO A 28 7.92 0.08 -4.79
CA PRO A 28 8.07 1.03 -3.69
C PRO A 28 9.49 1.60 -3.60
N PRO A 29 9.66 2.89 -3.24
CA PRO A 29 10.97 3.52 -3.17
C PRO A 29 11.86 2.83 -2.14
N GLY A 30 13.14 2.62 -2.46
CA GLY A 30 14.08 1.90 -1.58
C GLY A 30 13.96 0.37 -1.59
N VAL A 31 12.90 -0.20 -2.19
CA VAL A 31 12.82 -1.65 -2.41
C VAL A 31 13.62 -2.03 -3.65
N VAL A 32 14.56 -2.95 -3.47
CA VAL A 32 15.40 -3.50 -4.55
C VAL A 32 14.93 -4.90 -4.92
N ALA A 33 15.11 -5.27 -6.19
CA ALA A 33 14.85 -6.64 -6.62
C ALA A 33 15.77 -7.60 -5.86
N SER A 34 15.20 -8.68 -5.32
CA SER A 34 15.91 -9.64 -4.50
C SER A 34 15.42 -11.05 -4.77
N PRO A 35 16.31 -12.05 -4.90
CA PRO A 35 15.89 -13.44 -5.03
C PRO A 35 15.17 -13.97 -3.78
N LYS A 36 15.31 -13.28 -2.64
CA LYS A 36 14.66 -13.62 -1.36
C LYS A 36 13.17 -13.27 -1.33
N GLN A 37 12.74 -12.38 -2.23
CA GLN A 37 11.34 -12.02 -2.40
C GLN A 37 11.06 -11.91 -3.91
N PRO A 38 11.00 -13.05 -4.62
CA PRO A 38 10.73 -13.06 -6.05
C PRO A 38 9.27 -12.66 -6.30
N GLY A 39 9.03 -11.98 -7.42
CA GLY A 39 7.69 -11.55 -7.79
C GLY A 39 7.69 -10.23 -8.55
N THR A 40 6.51 -9.67 -8.72
CA THR A 40 6.31 -8.40 -9.44
C THR A 40 5.61 -7.40 -8.54
N TRP A 41 6.22 -6.24 -8.34
CA TRP A 41 5.59 -5.09 -7.69
C TRP A 41 4.75 -4.29 -8.68
N LEU A 42 3.51 -4.00 -8.31
CA LEU A 42 2.64 -3.06 -9.02
C LEU A 42 1.95 -2.13 -8.03
N ARG A 43 1.85 -0.85 -8.38
CA ARG A 43 1.07 0.11 -7.61
C ARG A 43 -0.42 -0.07 -7.90
N GLY A 44 -1.17 -0.47 -6.88
CA GLY A 44 -2.62 -0.56 -6.91
C GLY A 44 -3.30 0.78 -6.62
N ARG A 45 -2.78 1.55 -5.64
CA ARG A 45 -3.31 2.87 -5.25
C ARG A 45 -2.19 3.83 -4.86
N PRO A 46 -2.37 5.15 -5.03
CA PRO A 46 -3.43 5.78 -5.83
C PRO A 46 -3.24 5.45 -7.31
N GLY A 47 -4.35 5.17 -8.00
CA GLY A 47 -4.35 4.84 -9.42
C GLY A 47 -4.60 6.05 -10.32
N ASP A 48 -4.54 5.80 -11.63
CA ASP A 48 -4.90 6.77 -12.66
C ASP A 48 -6.42 7.04 -12.63
N PRO A 49 -6.87 8.31 -12.58
CA PRO A 49 -8.29 8.65 -12.61
C PRO A 49 -9.07 8.07 -13.81
N SER A 50 -8.40 7.79 -14.93
CA SER A 50 -9.01 7.18 -16.12
C SER A 50 -9.42 5.72 -15.93
N VAL A 51 -8.88 5.04 -14.92
CA VAL A 51 -9.22 3.64 -14.61
C VAL A 51 -10.38 3.62 -13.61
N ALA A 52 -11.56 3.20 -14.08
CA ALA A 52 -12.81 3.23 -13.32
C ALA A 52 -12.79 2.43 -12.00
N ALA A 53 -11.90 1.43 -11.88
CA ALA A 53 -11.80 0.58 -10.70
C ALA A 53 -10.35 0.34 -10.30
N HIS A 54 -10.05 0.45 -9.01
CA HIS A 54 -8.72 0.20 -8.46
C HIS A 54 -8.74 -0.97 -7.48
N PRO A 55 -7.59 -1.63 -7.26
CA PRO A 55 -7.48 -2.64 -6.23
C PRO A 55 -7.89 -2.14 -4.86
N PHE A 56 -8.43 -3.07 -4.07
CA PHE A 56 -8.84 -2.85 -2.69
C PHE A 56 -8.66 -4.13 -1.88
N LEU A 57 -8.70 -3.99 -0.56
CA LEU A 57 -8.59 -5.10 0.37
C LEU A 57 -9.98 -5.40 0.96
N LYS A 58 -10.25 -6.66 1.28
CA LYS A 58 -11.47 -7.08 1.96
C LYS A 58 -11.21 -8.28 2.85
N LEU A 59 -12.07 -8.48 3.84
CA LEU A 59 -12.11 -9.74 4.57
C LEU A 59 -12.68 -10.85 3.68
N PRO A 60 -12.22 -12.11 3.81
CA PRO A 60 -12.90 -13.26 3.23
C PRO A 60 -14.40 -13.25 3.59
N GLY A 61 -15.26 -13.54 2.60
CA GLY A 61 -16.72 -13.51 2.78
C GLY A 61 -17.38 -12.12 2.80
N ALA A 62 -16.61 -11.03 2.93
CA ALA A 62 -17.18 -9.69 2.90
C ALA A 62 -17.57 -9.26 1.47
N SER A 63 -18.83 -8.84 1.29
CA SER A 63 -19.36 -8.32 0.02
C SER A 63 -19.37 -6.79 -0.06
N ARG A 64 -19.55 -6.12 1.09
CA ARG A 64 -19.70 -4.65 1.17
C ARG A 64 -18.51 -3.94 1.79
N LEU A 65 -17.88 -4.54 2.80
CA LEU A 65 -16.76 -3.92 3.52
C LEU A 65 -15.48 -4.01 2.68
N ARG A 66 -14.94 -2.85 2.32
CA ARG A 66 -13.70 -2.70 1.55
C ARG A 66 -12.76 -1.76 2.31
N THR A 67 -11.52 -2.16 2.43
CA THR A 67 -10.42 -1.29 2.89
C THR A 67 -9.75 -0.69 1.66
N LEU A 68 -9.68 0.64 1.63
CA LEU A 68 -9.15 1.44 0.52
C LEU A 68 -7.97 2.28 1.00
N PRO A 69 -6.76 1.70 1.08
CA PRO A 69 -5.59 2.43 1.56
C PRO A 69 -5.33 3.71 0.75
N ASP A 70 -4.71 4.71 1.39
CA ASP A 70 -4.27 5.92 0.71
C ASP A 70 -3.22 5.59 -0.36
N GLY A 71 -2.30 4.67 -0.03
CA GLY A 71 -1.40 4.00 -0.97
C GLY A 71 -1.44 2.49 -0.82
N LEU A 72 -1.38 1.76 -1.93
CA LEU A 72 -1.39 0.30 -1.96
C LEU A 72 -0.44 -0.18 -3.05
N TRP A 73 0.58 -0.94 -2.65
CA TRP A 73 1.48 -1.67 -3.53
C TRP A 73 1.25 -3.17 -3.34
N LEU A 74 1.19 -3.88 -4.45
CA LEU A 74 0.91 -5.31 -4.54
C LEU A 74 2.16 -6.01 -5.07
N HIS A 75 2.65 -6.99 -4.34
CA HIS A 75 3.75 -7.84 -4.75
C HIS A 75 3.23 -9.23 -5.08
N PHE A 76 3.03 -9.49 -6.37
CA PHE A 76 2.41 -10.71 -6.86
C PHE A 76 3.38 -11.89 -6.83
N SER A 77 2.88 -13.05 -6.42
CA SER A 77 3.60 -14.32 -6.50
C SER A 77 4.14 -14.55 -7.92
N PRO A 78 5.36 -15.11 -8.05
CA PRO A 78 5.91 -15.46 -9.34
C PRO A 78 5.29 -16.75 -9.92
N SER A 79 4.53 -17.52 -9.13
CA SER A 79 4.01 -18.84 -9.52
C SER A 79 2.48 -18.90 -9.52
N ALA A 80 1.92 -19.57 -10.53
CA ALA A 80 0.49 -19.90 -10.57
C ALA A 80 0.11 -21.05 -9.62
N SER A 81 1.07 -21.90 -9.24
CA SER A 81 0.83 -23.02 -8.32
C SER A 81 0.72 -22.58 -6.86
N ASP A 82 1.22 -21.39 -6.53
CA ASP A 82 1.18 -20.80 -5.18
C ASP A 82 0.72 -19.33 -5.28
N PRO A 83 -0.59 -19.10 -5.51
CA PRO A 83 -1.13 -17.78 -5.76
C PRO A 83 -1.33 -17.00 -4.47
N TYR A 84 -0.52 -15.96 -4.28
CA TYR A 84 -0.65 -15.00 -3.18
C TYR A 84 -0.23 -13.60 -3.62
N VAL A 85 -0.49 -12.63 -2.74
CA VAL A 85 0.09 -11.28 -2.85
C VAL A 85 0.64 -10.83 -1.49
N ASP A 86 1.82 -10.23 -1.47
CA ASP A 86 2.27 -9.45 -0.32
C ASP A 86 1.88 -7.98 -0.55
N ILE A 87 1.58 -7.24 0.51
CA ILE A 87 1.14 -5.84 0.38
C ILE A 87 2.02 -4.89 1.18
N LEU A 88 2.25 -3.72 0.58
CA LEU A 88 2.70 -2.52 1.29
C LEU A 88 1.61 -1.46 1.19
N CYS A 89 1.03 -1.11 2.33
CA CYS A 89 0.02 -0.07 2.46
C CYS A 89 0.63 1.20 3.04
N ILE A 90 0.12 2.34 2.60
CA ILE A 90 0.40 3.65 3.18
C ILE A 90 -0.92 4.25 3.64
N GLU A 91 -0.95 4.73 4.87
CA GLU A 91 -2.13 5.28 5.52
C GLU A 91 -1.81 6.62 6.18
N ALA A 92 -2.48 7.69 5.75
CA ALA A 92 -2.34 8.99 6.36
C ALA A 92 -3.30 9.14 7.54
N CYS A 93 -2.75 9.31 8.75
CA CYS A 93 -3.54 9.42 9.97
C CYS A 93 -3.49 10.85 10.51
N SER A 94 -4.65 11.49 10.47
CA SER A 94 -4.80 12.88 10.87
C SER A 94 -5.09 13.09 12.37
N SER A 95 -5.46 12.00 13.06
CA SER A 95 -5.73 11.93 14.50
C SER A 95 -5.39 10.54 15.07
N LEU A 96 -5.31 10.41 16.39
CA LEU A 96 -5.09 9.11 17.05
C LEU A 96 -6.27 8.15 16.84
N SER A 97 -7.51 8.64 16.93
CA SER A 97 -8.70 7.81 16.66
C SER A 97 -8.68 7.26 15.23
N ASN A 98 -8.30 8.09 14.25
CA ASN A 98 -8.14 7.66 12.86
C ASN A 98 -7.01 6.63 12.70
N LEU A 99 -5.90 6.79 13.43
CA LEU A 99 -4.84 5.78 13.48
C LEU A 99 -5.38 4.45 14.02
N LEU A 100 -6.08 4.43 15.15
CA LEU A 100 -6.58 3.20 15.77
C LEU A 100 -7.60 2.47 14.88
N ASP A 101 -8.53 3.21 14.26
CA ASP A 101 -9.45 2.66 13.26
C ASP A 101 -8.69 2.03 12.09
N LYS A 102 -7.72 2.72 11.51
CA LYS A 102 -6.92 2.19 10.39
C LYS A 102 -6.08 0.97 10.82
N ARG A 103 -5.42 1.01 11.99
CA ARG A 103 -4.64 -0.12 12.54
C ARG A 103 -5.47 -1.40 12.67
N SER A 104 -6.72 -1.29 13.13
CA SER A 104 -7.59 -2.47 13.29
C SER A 104 -7.88 -3.20 11.96
N ARG A 105 -7.77 -2.52 10.81
CA ARG A 105 -8.03 -3.09 9.47
C ARG A 105 -6.87 -3.89 8.91
N PHE A 106 -5.68 -3.80 9.51
CA PHE A 106 -4.46 -4.42 9.02
C PHE A 106 -3.82 -5.39 10.00
N ALA A 107 -4.44 -5.65 11.14
CA ALA A 107 -3.91 -6.54 12.18
C ALA A 107 -3.90 -8.02 11.71
N PRO A 108 -2.73 -8.59 11.37
CA PRO A 108 -2.65 -9.96 10.84
C PRO A 108 -2.91 -11.01 11.91
N SER A 109 -2.76 -10.65 13.19
CA SER A 109 -3.04 -11.53 14.33
C SER A 109 -4.53 -11.80 14.54
N THR A 110 -5.40 -10.95 14.00
CA THR A 110 -6.86 -11.03 14.23
C THR A 110 -7.66 -11.17 12.94
N SER A 111 -7.04 -11.04 11.77
CA SER A 111 -7.75 -11.11 10.49
C SER A 111 -6.88 -11.55 9.33
N SER A 112 -7.52 -12.22 8.37
CA SER A 112 -6.95 -12.48 7.04
C SER A 112 -7.52 -11.48 6.04
N LEU A 113 -6.71 -11.07 5.05
CA LEU A 113 -7.11 -10.15 4.00
C LEU A 113 -7.07 -10.82 2.63
N LEU A 114 -7.98 -10.42 1.76
CA LEU A 114 -7.95 -10.69 0.33
C LEU A 114 -7.66 -9.39 -0.42
N ALA A 115 -6.76 -9.42 -1.39
CA ALA A 115 -6.63 -8.37 -2.38
C ALA A 115 -7.55 -8.65 -3.56
N PHE A 116 -8.39 -7.69 -3.90
CA PHE A 116 -9.25 -7.73 -5.07
C PHE A 116 -8.66 -6.82 -6.14
N CYS A 117 -8.33 -7.38 -7.31
CA CYS A 117 -7.80 -6.67 -8.46
C CYS A 117 -8.84 -6.70 -9.60
N PRO A 118 -9.53 -5.57 -9.88
CA PRO A 118 -10.54 -5.51 -10.93
C PRO A 118 -9.96 -5.73 -12.34
N VAL A 119 -10.73 -6.35 -13.25
CA VAL A 119 -10.35 -6.55 -14.66
C VAL A 119 -9.91 -5.24 -15.33
N PRO A 120 -10.65 -4.10 -15.22
CA PRO A 120 -10.20 -2.86 -15.86
C PRO A 120 -8.82 -2.38 -15.39
N TRP A 121 -8.43 -2.66 -14.14
CA TRP A 121 -7.10 -2.32 -13.64
C TRP A 121 -6.03 -3.26 -14.18
N LEU A 122 -6.34 -4.56 -14.29
CA LEU A 122 -5.44 -5.58 -14.83
C LEU A 122 -5.13 -5.35 -16.32
N LEU A 123 -6.14 -4.92 -17.10
CA LEU A 123 -6.01 -4.63 -18.53
C LEU A 123 -5.40 -3.25 -18.82
N ALA A 124 -5.49 -2.31 -17.87
CA ALA A 124 -4.93 -0.98 -18.06
C ALA A 124 -3.38 -0.99 -18.12
N PRO A 125 -2.76 -0.04 -18.83
CA PRO A 125 -1.31 0.12 -18.91
C PRO A 125 -0.66 0.23 -17.53
N VAL A 126 0.53 -0.34 -17.37
CA VAL A 126 1.25 -0.33 -16.09
C VAL A 126 1.54 1.10 -15.61
N GLN A 127 2.02 1.98 -16.49
CA GLN A 127 2.32 3.38 -16.21
C GLN A 127 2.26 4.24 -17.48
N PRO A 128 2.20 5.58 -17.36
CA PRO A 128 2.29 6.46 -18.51
C PRO A 128 3.58 6.20 -19.31
N GLY A 129 3.45 6.08 -20.64
CA GLY A 129 4.57 5.78 -21.53
C GLY A 129 4.92 4.30 -21.67
N ASP A 130 4.30 3.41 -20.91
CA ASP A 130 4.41 1.95 -21.08
C ASP A 130 3.02 1.34 -21.28
N PRO A 131 2.64 1.00 -22.54
CA PRO A 131 1.31 0.47 -22.84
C PRO A 131 1.09 -0.97 -22.35
N THR A 132 2.11 -1.62 -21.78
CA THR A 132 2.02 -3.01 -21.32
C THR A 132 0.90 -3.16 -20.29
N PRO A 133 -0.11 -4.02 -20.54
CA PRO A 133 -1.15 -4.31 -19.56
C PRO A 133 -0.56 -4.91 -18.29
N ARG A 134 -1.05 -4.50 -17.12
CA ARG A 134 -0.54 -4.98 -15.81
C ARG A 134 -0.55 -6.51 -15.71
N TRP A 135 -1.56 -7.18 -16.24
CA TRP A 135 -1.68 -8.63 -16.18
C TRP A 135 -0.49 -9.36 -16.81
N ARG A 136 0.12 -8.80 -17.87
CA ARG A 136 1.28 -9.41 -18.53
C ARG A 136 2.54 -9.42 -17.65
N LEU A 137 2.60 -8.55 -16.65
CA LEU A 137 3.70 -8.52 -15.67
C LEU A 137 3.45 -9.46 -14.49
N ILE A 138 2.22 -9.95 -14.33
CA ILE A 138 1.79 -10.82 -13.25
C ILE A 138 1.95 -12.28 -13.70
N ARG A 139 3.09 -12.89 -13.37
CA ARG A 139 3.53 -14.19 -13.92
C ARG A 139 2.59 -15.38 -13.68
N MET A 140 1.73 -15.27 -12.68
CA MET A 140 0.72 -16.29 -12.37
C MET A 140 -0.47 -16.26 -13.36
N LEU A 141 -0.68 -15.18 -14.09
CA LEU A 141 -1.69 -15.10 -15.15
C LEU A 141 -1.06 -15.53 -16.48
N LYS A 142 -1.60 -16.59 -17.09
CA LYS A 142 -1.14 -17.12 -18.39
C LYS A 142 -1.97 -16.62 -19.57
N GLU A 143 -3.20 -16.21 -19.29
CA GLU A 143 -4.16 -15.74 -20.26
C GLU A 143 -4.72 -14.39 -19.81
N GLU A 144 -5.35 -13.68 -20.75
CA GLU A 144 -5.98 -12.40 -20.46
C GLU A 144 -7.14 -12.58 -19.45
N PRO A 145 -7.15 -11.85 -18.33
CA PRO A 145 -8.14 -12.06 -17.28
C PRO A 145 -9.52 -11.54 -17.70
N THR A 146 -10.51 -12.43 -17.73
CA THR A 146 -11.93 -12.08 -17.94
C THR A 146 -12.69 -11.86 -16.63
N GLN A 147 -12.09 -12.21 -15.49
CA GLN A 147 -12.66 -12.07 -14.16
C GLN A 147 -11.69 -11.33 -13.23
N PRO A 148 -12.21 -10.67 -12.17
CA PRO A 148 -11.35 -10.05 -11.18
C PRO A 148 -10.42 -11.07 -10.54
N LEU A 149 -9.16 -10.70 -10.39
CA LEU A 149 -8.20 -11.52 -9.68
C LEU A 149 -8.36 -11.27 -8.18
N VAL A 150 -8.61 -12.33 -7.41
CA VAL A 150 -8.74 -12.28 -5.96
C VAL A 150 -7.69 -13.18 -5.34
N LEU A 151 -6.83 -12.62 -4.50
CA LEU A 151 -5.70 -13.34 -3.90
C LEU A 151 -5.71 -13.23 -2.38
N PRO A 152 -5.29 -14.29 -1.66
CA PRO A 152 -4.95 -14.16 -0.26
C PRO A 152 -3.74 -13.25 -0.09
N VAL A 153 -3.81 -12.37 0.90
CA VAL A 153 -2.67 -11.57 1.33
C VAL A 153 -1.81 -12.42 2.27
N ARG A 154 -0.55 -12.66 1.88
CA ARG A 154 0.39 -13.50 2.66
C ARG A 154 1.18 -12.68 3.68
N ASP A 155 1.75 -11.55 3.28
CA ASP A 155 2.44 -10.61 4.16
C ASP A 155 1.80 -9.22 4.06
N VAL A 156 1.62 -8.58 5.21
CA VAL A 156 1.06 -7.23 5.33
C VAL A 156 2.12 -6.32 5.91
N ARG A 157 2.37 -5.18 5.28
CA ARG A 157 3.25 -4.12 5.78
C ARG A 157 2.52 -2.79 5.63
N VAL A 158 2.47 -1.99 6.68
CA VAL A 158 1.73 -0.72 6.68
C VAL A 158 2.58 0.40 7.24
N VAL A 159 2.66 1.50 6.48
CA VAL A 159 3.29 2.74 6.94
C VAL A 159 2.20 3.75 7.29
N PHE A 160 2.17 4.16 8.55
CA PHE A 160 1.29 5.21 9.04
C PHE A 160 2.01 6.56 9.05
N GLY A 161 1.51 7.50 8.25
CA GLY A 161 1.91 8.91 8.32
C GLY A 161 1.17 9.61 9.45
N LEU A 162 1.87 10.16 10.43
CA LEU A 162 1.26 10.83 11.59
C LEU A 162 1.63 12.32 11.60
N LYS A 163 0.68 13.22 11.87
CA LYS A 163 1.02 14.64 12.11
C LYS A 163 1.99 14.76 13.29
N SER A 164 2.94 15.71 13.24
CA SER A 164 4.07 15.81 14.19
C SER A 164 3.68 15.60 15.66
N ARG A 165 2.63 16.29 16.14
CA ARG A 165 2.13 16.15 17.53
C ARG A 165 1.79 14.71 17.94
N HIS A 166 1.23 13.91 17.03
CA HIS A 166 0.87 12.52 17.30
C HIS A 166 2.06 11.60 17.07
N TYR A 167 2.92 11.93 16.08
CA TYR A 167 4.13 11.17 15.81
C TYR A 167 5.06 11.15 17.02
N GLU A 168 5.41 12.31 17.57
CA GLU A 168 6.31 12.42 18.72
C GLU A 168 5.73 11.77 19.99
N GLY A 169 4.42 11.89 20.19
CA GLY A 169 3.74 11.21 21.30
C GLY A 169 3.79 9.69 21.15
N PHE A 170 3.46 9.19 19.95
CA PHE A 170 3.46 7.75 19.67
C PHE A 170 4.87 7.16 19.75
N ALA A 171 5.85 7.80 19.12
CA ALA A 171 7.25 7.33 19.11
C ALA A 171 7.88 7.24 20.51
N ARG A 172 7.43 8.07 21.46
CA ARG A 172 7.93 8.04 22.85
C ARG A 172 7.23 7.02 23.76
N SER A 173 6.00 6.62 23.44
CA SER A 173 5.13 5.92 24.39
C SER A 173 4.55 4.60 23.89
N GLN A 174 4.69 4.29 22.60
CA GLN A 174 4.08 3.13 21.98
C GLN A 174 5.14 2.31 21.23
N VAL A 175 4.90 1.00 21.15
CA VAL A 175 5.72 0.07 20.37
C VAL A 175 4.93 -0.36 19.13
N PRO A 176 5.45 -0.13 17.91
CA PRO A 176 4.90 -0.67 16.67
C PRO A 176 4.80 -2.20 16.69
N GLN A 177 3.75 -2.76 16.09
CA GLN A 177 3.76 -4.19 15.77
C GLN A 177 4.68 -4.48 14.57
N ALA A 178 5.07 -5.74 14.38
CA ALA A 178 6.06 -6.14 13.37
C ALA A 178 5.72 -5.76 11.91
N HIS A 179 4.43 -5.56 11.61
CA HIS A 179 3.96 -5.12 10.30
C HIS A 179 3.80 -3.60 10.17
N GLU A 180 3.95 -2.86 11.27
CA GLU A 180 3.66 -1.42 11.36
C GLU A 180 4.94 -0.59 11.31
N TYR A 181 4.89 0.45 10.49
CA TYR A 181 5.95 1.42 10.28
C TYR A 181 5.35 2.82 10.42
N PHE A 182 6.14 3.79 10.88
CA PHE A 182 5.63 5.13 11.17
C PHE A 182 6.56 6.18 10.59
N CYS A 183 5.98 7.21 9.99
CA CYS A 183 6.71 8.39 9.54
C CYS A 183 5.96 9.69 9.90
N PRO A 184 6.65 10.82 9.98
CA PRO A 184 6.00 12.13 10.03
C PRO A 184 5.16 12.35 8.77
N MET A 185 3.96 12.92 8.94
CA MET A 185 3.07 13.26 7.83
C MET A 185 3.78 14.20 6.84
N GLU A 186 4.60 15.10 7.36
CA GLU A 186 5.38 16.09 6.62
C GLU A 186 6.35 15.42 5.64
N ALA A 187 6.99 14.32 6.05
CA ALA A 187 7.85 13.52 5.17
C ALA A 187 7.04 12.81 4.07
N LEU A 188 5.82 12.37 4.38
CA LEU A 188 4.95 11.70 3.41
C LEU A 188 4.43 12.67 2.32
N ILE A 189 4.06 13.89 2.71
CA ILE A 189 3.50 14.92 1.82
C ILE A 189 4.56 15.80 1.14
N ALA A 190 5.84 15.63 1.46
CA ALA A 190 6.94 16.32 0.79
C ALA A 190 6.93 16.03 -0.72
N GLU A 191 7.30 17.02 -1.52
CA GLU A 191 7.21 16.94 -2.98
C GLU A 191 8.00 15.78 -3.59
N ARG A 192 9.18 15.49 -3.03
CA ARG A 192 10.09 14.42 -3.44
C ARG A 192 10.21 13.33 -2.38
N SER A 193 9.11 13.02 -1.68
CA SER A 193 9.12 12.03 -0.59
C SER A 193 9.62 10.65 -0.99
N HIS A 194 9.48 10.25 -2.26
CA HIS A 194 10.00 8.98 -2.80
C HIS A 194 11.53 8.97 -3.02
N GLU A 195 12.17 10.14 -2.97
CA GLU A 195 13.61 10.32 -3.13
C GLU A 195 14.32 10.56 -1.81
N ASP A 196 13.57 10.93 -0.76
CA ASP A 196 14.07 11.12 0.59
C ASP A 196 14.79 9.84 1.09
N PRO A 197 16.06 9.95 1.53
CA PRO A 197 16.86 8.78 1.91
C PRO A 197 16.28 8.05 3.12
N ASP A 198 15.71 8.76 4.09
CA ASP A 198 15.13 8.17 5.30
C ASP A 198 13.80 7.48 4.99
N MET A 199 12.97 8.08 4.12
CA MET A 199 11.77 7.43 3.60
C MET A 199 12.14 6.16 2.83
N ARG A 200 13.12 6.22 1.92
CA ARG A 200 13.59 5.04 1.18
C ARG A 200 14.12 3.96 2.11
N ALA A 201 14.87 4.33 3.14
CA ALA A 201 15.37 3.39 4.15
C ALA A 201 14.21 2.75 4.94
N LEU A 202 13.21 3.54 5.35
CA LEU A 202 12.02 3.03 6.03
C LEU A 202 11.24 2.03 5.16
N ILE A 203 10.96 2.39 3.91
CA ILE A 203 10.24 1.53 2.97
C ILE A 203 11.06 0.28 2.61
N SER A 204 12.39 0.39 2.53
CA SER A 204 13.28 -0.76 2.35
C SER A 204 13.18 -1.75 3.51
N ARG A 205 13.16 -1.26 4.76
CA ARG A 205 12.92 -2.10 5.95
C ARG A 205 11.53 -2.73 5.96
N ALA A 206 10.54 -2.05 5.38
CA ALA A 206 9.18 -2.57 5.22
C ALA A 206 9.05 -3.63 4.11
N SER A 207 10.12 -4.01 3.40
CA SER A 207 10.09 -5.15 2.48
C SER A 207 10.27 -6.47 3.22
N ALA A 208 9.53 -7.52 2.82
CA ALA A 208 9.74 -8.86 3.35
C ALA A 208 11.18 -9.39 3.12
N ALA A 209 11.85 -8.94 2.05
CA ALA A 209 13.24 -9.30 1.79
C ALA A 209 14.21 -8.82 2.89
N ALA A 210 13.86 -7.77 3.64
CA ALA A 210 14.68 -7.22 4.71
C ALA A 210 14.74 -8.13 5.96
N ASN A 211 13.85 -9.11 6.08
CA ASN A 211 13.86 -10.08 7.17
C ASN A 211 14.99 -11.12 7.07
N PHE A 212 15.73 -11.16 5.96
CA PHE A 212 16.68 -12.22 5.65
C PHE A 212 18.10 -11.67 5.55
N MET A 213 19.05 -12.29 6.27
CA MET A 213 20.48 -11.96 6.18
C MET A 213 21.02 -12.18 4.76
N ARG A 214 21.92 -11.30 4.30
CA ARG A 214 22.71 -11.53 3.09
C ARG A 214 23.93 -12.35 3.48
N LEU A 215 24.11 -13.51 2.86
CA LEU A 215 25.37 -14.25 2.99
C LEU A 215 26.45 -13.52 2.17
N PRO A 216 27.72 -13.52 2.62
CA PRO A 216 28.84 -12.88 1.93
C PRO A 216 28.97 -13.28 0.46
#